data_AF-A0A353M0U1-F1
#
_entry.id   AF-A0A353M0U1-F1
#
_cell.length_a   1.000
_cell.length_b   1.000
_cell.length_c   1.000
_cell.angle_alpha   90.00
_cell.angle_beta   90.00
_cell.angle_gamma   90.00
#
_symmetry.space_group_name_H-M   'P 1'
#
loop_
_entity.id
_entity.type
_entity.pdbx_description
1 polymer ?
#
loop_
_entity_poly.entity_id
_entity_poly.type
_entity_poly.pdbx_seq_one_letter_code
_entity_poly.pdbx_strand_id
1 'polypeptide(L)'
;MLALILAALSGLCMALQGSLNTALGKVVGLLEGTFIVHLVGSLLGLGLLVAGLGQGRLDHFSQAPWYTYLGGVLSVAIVYLVAAAISKVGVAAATTAIILGQVITAAVVDYFGWFGLDPLPFSLWKGLGILLMAGGAWLLLSR
;
A
#
# COMPACT_ATOMS: atom_id res chain seq x y z
N MET A 1 14.97 -8.80 11.94
CA MET A 1 13.92 -9.82 12.20
C MET A 1 12.59 -9.15 12.57
N LEU A 2 12.52 -8.32 13.63
CA LEU A 2 11.29 -7.62 14.02
C LEU A 2 10.65 -6.78 12.89
N ALA A 3 11.45 -6.01 12.14
CA ALA A 3 10.96 -5.22 11.00
C ALA A 3 10.31 -6.08 9.89
N LEU A 4 10.82 -7.29 9.64
CA LEU A 4 10.24 -8.20 8.64
C LEU A 4 8.90 -8.76 9.10
N ILE A 5 8.74 -9.00 10.41
CA ILE A 5 7.46 -9.41 11.00
C ILE A 5 6.44 -8.27 10.87
N LEU A 6 6.84 -7.03 11.15
CA LEU A 6 5.97 -5.86 10.98
C LEU A 6 5.54 -5.69 9.51
N ALA A 7 6.47 -5.88 8.56
CA ALA A 7 6.15 -5.86 7.13
C ALA A 7 5.16 -6.97 6.73
N ALA A 8 5.34 -8.19 7.26
CA ALA A 8 4.42 -9.31 7.02
C ALA A 8 3.01 -9.04 7.59
N LEU A 9 2.94 -8.48 8.80
CA LEU A 9 1.66 -8.07 9.42
C LEU A 9 0.97 -6.97 8.61
N SER A 10 1.73 -6.01 8.06
CA SER A 10 1.19 -4.99 7.16
C SER A 10 0.55 -5.62 5.92
N GLY A 11 1.20 -6.61 5.31
CA GLY A 11 0.64 -7.36 4.18
C GLY A 11 -0.67 -8.09 4.53
N LEU A 12 -0.75 -8.72 5.70
CA LEU A 12 -1.97 -9.35 6.19
C LEU A 12 -3.11 -8.34 6.38
N CYS A 13 -2.82 -7.22 7.04
CA CYS A 13 -3.77 -6.14 7.25
C CYS A 13 -4.25 -5.55 5.91
N MET A 14 -3.37 -5.43 4.92
CA MET A 14 -3.72 -4.92 3.60
C MET A 14 -4.69 -5.85 2.85
N ALA A 15 -4.50 -7.18 2.92
CA ALA A 15 -5.43 -8.14 2.32
C ALA A 15 -6.82 -8.09 2.97
N LEU A 16 -6.86 -7.99 4.31
CA LEU A 16 -8.12 -7.84 5.06
C LEU A 16 -8.80 -6.50 4.74
N GLN A 17 -8.05 -5.40 4.74
CA GLN A 17 -8.54 -4.07 4.40
C GLN A 17 -9.15 -4.06 2.99
N GLY A 18 -8.46 -4.60 1.99
CA GLY A 18 -8.97 -4.68 0.62
C GLY A 18 -10.29 -5.44 0.53
N SER A 19 -10.42 -6.53 1.29
CA SER A 19 -11.65 -7.34 1.36
C SER A 19 -12.81 -6.57 1.99
N LEU A 20 -12.57 -5.90 3.12
CA LEU A 20 -13.56 -5.08 3.83
C LEU A 20 -14.00 -3.87 3.00
N ASN A 21 -13.06 -3.18 2.37
CA ASN A 21 -13.33 -2.02 1.52
C ASN A 21 -14.14 -2.41 0.28
N THR A 22 -13.84 -3.58 -0.29
CA THR A 22 -14.63 -4.15 -1.39
C THR A 22 -16.06 -4.46 -0.94
N ALA A 23 -16.22 -5.08 0.22
CA ALA A 23 -17.55 -5.39 0.77
C ALA A 23 -18.37 -4.12 1.00
N LEU A 24 -17.77 -3.09 1.61
CA LEU A 24 -18.42 -1.79 1.79
C LEU A 24 -18.76 -1.14 0.44
N GLY A 25 -17.81 -1.14 -0.49
CA GLY A 25 -17.99 -0.54 -1.82
C GLY A 25 -19.11 -1.18 -2.65
N LYS A 26 -19.44 -2.45 -2.40
CA LYS A 26 -20.62 -3.11 -3.01
C LYS A 26 -21.96 -2.61 -2.47
N VAL A 27 -21.99 -2.05 -1.25
CA VAL A 27 -23.20 -1.54 -0.61
C VAL A 27 -23.44 -0.07 -0.94
N VAL A 28 -22.39 0.76 -0.83
CA VAL A 28 -22.52 2.22 -0.92
C VAL A 28 -21.91 2.84 -2.18
N GLY A 29 -21.18 2.05 -2.99
CA GLY A 29 -20.38 2.55 -4.11
C GLY A 29 -18.87 2.59 -3.77
N LEU A 30 -18.01 2.41 -4.78
CA LEU A 30 -16.56 2.29 -4.58
C LEU A 30 -15.93 3.61 -4.10
N LEU A 31 -16.37 4.75 -4.63
CA LEU A 31 -15.82 6.07 -4.26
C LEU A 31 -16.31 6.49 -2.88
N GLU A 32 -17.60 6.30 -2.62
CA GLU A 32 -18.27 6.56 -1.34
C GLU A 32 -17.68 5.68 -0.24
N GLY A 33 -17.50 4.38 -0.52
CA GLY A 33 -16.84 3.46 0.40
C GLY A 33 -15.39 3.85 0.69
N THR A 34 -14.65 4.29 -0.32
CA THR A 34 -13.27 4.79 -0.14
C THR A 34 -13.24 6.03 0.76
N PHE A 35 -14.16 6.97 0.54
CA PHE A 35 -14.31 8.17 1.38
C PHE A 35 -14.64 7.81 2.83
N ILE A 36 -15.62 6.93 3.06
CA ILE A 36 -16.03 6.48 4.40
C ILE A 36 -14.86 5.82 5.13
N VAL A 37 -14.12 4.93 4.48
CA VAL A 37 -12.97 4.25 5.10
C VAL A 37 -11.86 5.24 5.45
N HIS A 38 -11.57 6.21 4.58
CA HIS A 38 -10.61 7.27 4.90
C HIS A 38 -11.09 8.15 6.06
N LEU A 39 -12.38 8.45 6.14
CA LEU A 39 -12.95 9.21 7.24
C LEU A 39 -12.82 8.44 8.57
N VAL A 40 -13.20 7.16 8.59
CA VAL A 40 -13.06 6.30 9.79
C VAL A 40 -11.59 6.19 10.22
N GLY A 41 -10.68 5.97 9.26
CA GLY A 41 -9.24 5.93 9.53
C GLY A 41 -8.71 7.25 10.08
N SER A 42 -9.17 8.39 9.55
CA SER A 42 -8.77 9.72 10.01
C SER A 42 -9.28 10.02 11.42
N LEU A 43 -10.54 9.64 11.72
CA LEU A 43 -11.13 9.80 13.06
C LEU A 43 -10.40 8.93 14.09
N LEU A 44 -10.06 7.68 13.74
CA LEU A 44 -9.27 6.82 14.60
C LEU A 44 -7.87 7.42 14.84
N GLY A 45 -7.20 7.89 13.79
CA GLY A 45 -5.90 8.55 13.89
C GLY A 45 -5.94 9.78 14.80
N LEU A 46 -6.96 10.62 14.65
CA LEU A 46 -7.18 11.79 15.52
C LEU A 46 -7.40 11.36 16.98
N GLY A 47 -8.21 10.33 17.22
CA GLY A 47 -8.44 9.80 18.57
C GLY A 47 -7.14 9.32 19.24
N LEU A 48 -6.28 8.62 18.50
CA LEU A 48 -4.97 8.17 19.01
C LEU A 48 -4.03 9.35 19.31
N LEU A 49 -4.05 10.40 18.49
CA LEU A 49 -3.27 11.61 18.72
C LEU A 49 -3.75 12.33 19.99
N VAL A 50 -5.06 12.49 20.16
CA VAL A 50 -5.66 13.12 21.35
C VAL A 50 -5.41 12.28 22.61
N ALA A 51 -5.34 10.94 22.48
CA ALA A 51 -4.96 10.04 23.57
C ALA A 51 -3.47 10.11 23.97
N GLY A 52 -2.66 10.97 23.32
CA GLY A 52 -1.26 11.18 23.66
C GLY A 52 -0.29 10.11 23.14
N LEU A 53 -0.74 9.24 22.22
CA LEU A 53 0.12 8.22 21.60
C LEU A 53 1.01 8.80 20.48
N GLY A 54 0.81 10.06 20.12
CA GLY A 54 1.65 10.77 19.16
C GLY A 54 2.98 11.19 19.76
N GLN A 55 4.09 10.80 19.12
CA GLN A 55 5.44 11.19 19.54
C GLN A 55 5.99 12.40 18.76
N GLY A 56 5.22 12.92 17.81
CA GLY A 56 5.63 13.97 16.88
C GLY A 56 5.10 15.36 17.22
N ARG A 57 5.50 16.34 16.40
CA ARG A 57 5.15 17.76 16.50
C ARG A 57 4.32 18.19 15.30
N LEU A 58 3.01 18.30 15.48
CA LEU A 58 2.07 18.67 14.40
C LEU A 58 2.29 20.12 13.92
N ASP A 59 2.88 20.98 14.73
CA ASP A 59 3.22 22.37 14.42
C ASP A 59 4.30 22.52 13.34
N HIS A 60 5.04 21.44 13.05
CA HIS A 60 6.08 21.43 12.02
C HIS A 60 5.58 21.02 10.64
N PHE A 61 4.27 20.85 10.43
CA PHE A 61 3.74 20.38 9.15
C PHE A 61 4.22 21.25 7.98
N SER A 62 4.27 22.57 8.12
CA SER A 62 4.73 23.50 7.07
C SER A 62 6.20 23.34 6.67
N GLN A 63 7.02 22.63 7.46
CA GLN A 63 8.42 22.34 7.16
C GLN A 63 8.58 21.09 6.26
N ALA A 64 7.52 20.29 6.10
CA ALA A 64 7.56 19.10 5.27
C ALA A 64 7.55 19.48 3.76
N PRO A 65 8.34 18.81 2.91
CA PRO A 65 8.34 19.06 1.47
C PRO A 65 6.95 18.82 0.87
N TRP A 66 6.51 19.68 -0.06
CA TRP A 66 5.16 19.63 -0.63
C TRP A 66 4.81 18.25 -1.25
N TYR A 67 5.79 17.54 -1.81
CA TYR A 67 5.58 16.24 -2.45
C TYR A 67 5.22 15.13 -1.45
N THR A 68 5.54 15.27 -0.15
CA THR A 68 5.19 14.24 0.85
C THR A 68 3.68 14.15 1.06
N TYR A 69 2.96 15.24 0.83
CA TYR A 69 1.49 15.27 0.92
C TYR A 69 0.80 14.52 -0.21
N LEU A 70 1.50 14.26 -1.33
CA LEU A 70 0.98 13.39 -2.39
C LEU A 70 0.74 11.97 -1.87
N GLY A 71 1.36 11.56 -0.77
CA GLY A 71 1.06 10.30 -0.09
C GLY A 71 -0.42 10.16 0.27
N GLY A 72 -1.10 11.25 0.66
CA GLY A 72 -2.54 11.23 0.92
C GLY A 72 -3.37 10.96 -0.34
N VAL A 73 -3.01 11.59 -1.46
CA VAL A 73 -3.65 11.37 -2.77
C VAL A 73 -3.43 9.93 -3.23
N LEU A 74 -2.20 9.42 -3.11
CA LEU A 74 -1.86 8.04 -3.43
C LEU A 74 -2.62 7.04 -2.54
N SER A 75 -2.83 7.34 -1.26
CA SER A 75 -3.60 6.50 -0.34
C SER A 75 -5.04 6.29 -0.83
N VAL A 76 -5.72 7.37 -1.24
CA VAL A 76 -7.07 7.29 -1.81
C VAL A 76 -7.07 6.47 -3.10
N ALA A 77 -6.11 6.71 -4.00
CA ALA A 77 -5.98 5.96 -5.24
C ALA A 77 -5.72 4.46 -4.99
N ILE A 78 -4.83 4.12 -4.05
CA ILE A 78 -4.52 2.74 -3.68
C ILE A 78 -5.77 2.03 -3.17
N VAL A 79 -6.48 2.63 -2.19
CA VAL A 79 -7.68 2.02 -1.61
C VAL A 79 -8.74 1.75 -2.67
N TYR A 80 -8.99 2.73 -3.55
CA TYR A 80 -9.94 2.59 -4.64
C TYR A 80 -9.52 1.48 -5.63
N LEU A 81 -8.28 1.50 -6.10
CA LEU A 81 -7.76 0.54 -7.07
C LEU A 81 -7.76 -0.88 -6.51
N VAL A 82 -7.41 -1.06 -5.24
CA VAL A 82 -7.46 -2.35 -4.54
C VAL A 82 -8.89 -2.86 -4.49
N ALA A 83 -9.83 -2.04 -4.02
CA ALA A 83 -11.24 -2.45 -3.92
C ALA A 83 -11.85 -2.77 -5.30
N ALA A 84 -11.52 -1.98 -6.32
CA ALA A 84 -11.96 -2.19 -7.70
C ALA A 84 -11.37 -3.48 -8.30
N ALA A 85 -10.08 -3.75 -8.07
CA ALA A 85 -9.42 -4.96 -8.55
C ALA A 85 -10.00 -6.21 -7.88
N ILE A 86 -10.11 -6.22 -6.54
CA ILE A 86 -10.68 -7.35 -5.78
C ILE A 86 -12.11 -7.64 -6.21
N SER A 87 -12.91 -6.60 -6.48
CA SER A 87 -14.29 -6.76 -6.96
C SER A 87 -14.39 -7.49 -8.31
N LYS A 88 -13.36 -7.42 -9.16
CA LYS A 88 -13.35 -7.98 -10.51
C LYS A 88 -12.67 -9.35 -10.60
N VAL A 89 -11.52 -9.53 -9.95
CA VAL A 89 -10.69 -10.74 -10.09
C VAL A 89 -10.56 -11.54 -8.79
N GLY A 90 -11.19 -11.09 -7.71
CA GLY A 90 -11.08 -11.71 -6.39
C GLY A 90 -9.82 -11.30 -5.61
N VAL A 91 -9.78 -11.64 -4.32
CA VAL A 91 -8.76 -11.18 -3.38
C VAL A 91 -7.37 -11.72 -3.71
N ALA A 92 -7.26 -13.02 -4.00
CA ALA A 92 -5.98 -13.68 -4.25
C ALA A 92 -5.29 -13.11 -5.50
N ALA A 93 -5.99 -13.11 -6.65
CA ALA A 93 -5.46 -12.58 -7.90
C ALA A 93 -5.07 -11.11 -7.82
N ALA A 94 -5.93 -10.27 -7.22
CA ALA A 94 -5.63 -8.85 -7.04
C ALA A 94 -4.40 -8.63 -6.16
N THR A 95 -4.32 -9.32 -5.01
CA THR A 95 -3.18 -9.18 -4.08
C THR A 95 -1.87 -9.63 -4.72
N THR A 96 -1.89 -10.72 -5.48
CA THR A 96 -0.72 -11.19 -6.22
C THR A 96 -0.22 -10.15 -7.22
N ALA A 97 -1.12 -9.55 -8.01
CA ALA A 97 -0.75 -8.49 -8.95
C ALA A 97 -0.22 -7.24 -8.24
N ILE A 98 -0.81 -6.87 -7.11
CA ILE A 98 -0.38 -5.72 -6.30
C ILE A 98 1.03 -5.93 -5.75
N ILE A 99 1.30 -7.10 -5.15
CA ILE A 99 2.64 -7.42 -4.61
C ILE A 99 3.69 -7.37 -5.73
N LEU A 100 3.38 -7.91 -6.91
CA LEU A 100 4.30 -7.85 -8.04
C LEU A 100 4.60 -6.40 -8.45
N GLY A 101 3.57 -5.56 -8.57
CA GLY A 101 3.72 -4.14 -8.87
C GLY A 101 4.53 -3.39 -7.79
N GLN A 102 4.29 -3.69 -6.51
CA GLN A 102 5.04 -3.11 -5.39
C GLN A 102 6.52 -3.46 -5.45
N VAL A 103 6.88 -4.73 -5.71
CA VAL A 103 8.28 -5.17 -5.77
C VAL A 103 9.00 -4.56 -6.96
N ILE A 104 8.37 -4.52 -8.15
CA ILE A 104 8.95 -3.89 -9.34
C ILE A 104 9.18 -2.39 -9.07
N THR A 105 8.18 -1.70 -8.53
CA THR A 105 8.27 -0.26 -8.23
C THR A 105 9.37 0.00 -7.19
N ALA A 106 9.44 -0.81 -6.13
CA ALA A 106 10.48 -0.71 -5.12
C ALA A 106 11.88 -0.90 -5.71
N ALA A 107 12.06 -1.85 -6.63
CA ALA A 107 13.34 -2.07 -7.30
C ALA A 107 13.77 -0.88 -8.17
N VAL A 108 12.80 -0.22 -8.84
CA VAL A 108 13.03 1.00 -9.61
C VAL A 108 13.42 2.16 -8.69
N VAL A 109 12.68 2.36 -7.58
CA VAL A 109 12.98 3.38 -6.58
C VAL A 109 14.37 3.20 -5.98
N ASP A 110 14.72 1.97 -5.58
CA ASP A 110 16.04 1.60 -5.06
C ASP A 110 17.16 1.89 -6.06
N TYR A 111 16.93 1.59 -7.35
CA TYR A 111 17.93 1.75 -8.39
C TYR A 111 18.21 3.23 -8.71
N PHE A 112 17.16 4.05 -8.77
CA PHE A 112 17.29 5.48 -9.06
C PHE A 112 17.57 6.33 -7.81
N GLY A 113 17.48 5.76 -6.60
CA GLY A 113 17.66 6.51 -5.35
C GLY A 113 16.62 7.62 -5.17
N TRP A 114 15.39 7.41 -5.66
CA TRP A 114 14.34 8.42 -5.54
C TRP A 114 14.05 8.75 -4.07
N PHE A 115 13.66 10.00 -3.79
CA PHE A 115 13.31 10.51 -2.46
C PHE A 115 14.48 10.61 -1.46
N GLY A 116 15.72 10.74 -1.95
CA GLY A 116 16.90 10.93 -1.10
C GLY A 116 17.42 9.62 -0.49
N LEU A 117 17.03 8.49 -1.07
CA LEU A 117 17.59 7.17 -0.75
C LEU A 117 18.91 6.99 -1.47
N ASP A 118 19.88 6.34 -0.81
CA ASP A 118 21.14 5.97 -1.46
C ASP A 118 20.85 4.95 -2.58
N PRO A 119 21.24 5.23 -3.83
CA PRO A 119 21.00 4.33 -4.94
C PRO A 119 21.71 3.00 -4.71
N LEU A 120 20.95 1.91 -4.71
CA LEU A 120 21.48 0.56 -4.55
C LEU A 120 21.85 -0.03 -5.91
N PRO A 121 23.05 -0.63 -6.05
CA PRO A 121 23.43 -1.27 -7.30
C PRO A 121 22.45 -2.40 -7.64
N PHE A 122 21.97 -2.40 -8.87
CA PHE A 122 21.07 -3.45 -9.35
C PHE A 122 21.84 -4.77 -9.50
N SER A 123 21.53 -5.73 -8.64
CA SER A 123 22.11 -7.08 -8.71
C SER A 123 21.30 -7.95 -9.68
N LEU A 124 22.00 -8.75 -10.51
CA LEU A 124 21.37 -9.75 -11.39
C LEU A 124 20.47 -10.73 -10.60
N TRP A 125 20.80 -11.00 -9.33
CA TRP A 125 19.99 -11.83 -8.45
C TRP A 125 18.65 -11.18 -8.06
N LYS A 126 18.61 -9.84 -7.90
CA LYS A 126 17.34 -9.11 -7.69
C LYS A 126 16.45 -9.24 -8.94
N GLY A 127 17.03 -9.09 -10.13
CA GLY A 127 16.32 -9.28 -11.40
C GLY A 127 15.74 -10.70 -11.53
N LEU A 128 16.54 -11.73 -11.24
CA LEU A 128 16.07 -13.12 -11.26
C LEU A 128 14.95 -13.37 -10.24
N GLY A 129 15.06 -12.80 -9.03
CA GLY A 129 14.01 -12.90 -8.01
C GLY A 129 12.68 -12.29 -8.46
N ILE A 130 12.72 -11.12 -9.10
CA ILE A 130 11.53 -10.47 -9.66
C ILE A 130 10.91 -11.33 -10.77
N LEU A 131 11.73 -11.91 -11.64
CA LEU A 131 11.25 -12.82 -12.70
C LEU A 131 10.58 -14.07 -12.13
N LEU A 132 11.16 -14.68 -11.09
CA LEU A 132 10.57 -15.84 -10.42
C LEU A 132 9.25 -15.47 -9.73
N MET A 133 9.17 -14.30 -9.08
CA MET A 133 7.91 -13.79 -8.52
C MET A 133 6.86 -13.55 -9.60
N ALA A 134 7.25 -12.98 -10.75
CA ALA A 134 6.36 -12.80 -11.89
C ALA A 134 5.84 -14.14 -12.44
N GLY A 135 6.71 -15.15 -12.54
CA GLY A 135 6.33 -16.50 -12.94
C GLY A 135 5.35 -17.17 -11.95
N GLY A 136 5.61 -17.04 -10.64
CA GLY A 136 4.70 -17.51 -9.60
C GLY A 136 3.36 -16.77 -9.61
N ALA A 137 3.38 -15.46 -9.84
CA ALA A 137 2.18 -14.64 -10.00
C ALA A 137 1.37 -15.08 -11.22
N TRP A 138 2.02 -15.31 -12.36
CA TRP A 138 1.37 -15.80 -13.57
C TRP A 138 0.68 -17.15 -13.33
N LEU A 139 1.34 -18.08 -12.65
CA LEU A 139 0.75 -19.39 -12.32
C LEU A 139 -0.49 -19.28 -11.40
N LEU A 140 -0.47 -18.33 -10.46
CA LEU A 140 -1.62 -18.06 -9.58
C LEU A 140 -2.77 -17.39 -10.33
N LEU A 141 -2.47 -16.57 -11.33
CA LEU A 141 -3.43 -15.83 -12.15
C LEU A 141 -3.96 -16.63 -13.35
N SER A 142 -3.25 -17.68 -13.78
CA SER A 142 -3.59 -18.50 -14.95
C SER A 142 -4.63 -19.59 -14.66
N ARG A 143 -5.37 -19.49 -13.54
CA ARG A 143 -6.48 -20.37 -13.18
C ARG A 143 -7.79 -19.60 -13.20
#